data_AF-A0A4Q8Y0Z1-F1
#
_entry.id   AF-A0A4Q8Y0Z1-F1
#
_cell.length_a   1.000
_cell.length_b   1.000
_cell.length_c   1.000
_cell.angle_alpha   90.00
_cell.angle_beta   90.00
_cell.angle_gamma   90.00
#
_symmetry.space_group_name_H-M   'P 1'
#
loop_
_entity.id
_entity.type
_entity.pdbx_description
1 polymer ?
#
loop_
_entity_poly.entity_id
_entity_poly.type
_entity_poly.pdbx_seq_one_letter_code
_entity_poly.pdbx_strand_id
1 'polypeptide(L)'
;MTSAVYTTQLQAGLGLVTETKALLDLWVPDMSTGQLQDVARGAGSFPMITARRLRNIVTECFAPRYLVSGASPAAHLKMLMASVPLADLMQLMLLFTSRANPILGDFVREIYWARYAGGYQQISNEDARAFVERAIDDGRTSKRWSETTVRRVAAYLTGCCADYGLLEKGLKSNRRILPYRATPTASAYLAYDLHFKGLGDNAILTHQDWQLFGMGREDVINEFKRLSLKGHVIVQAAGDVVRIGWKHQSMEALCDVISKG
;
A
#
# COMPACT_ATOMS: atom_id res chain seq x y z
N MET A 1 -19.05 8.13 -6.65
CA MET A 1 -17.60 8.39 -6.51
C MET A 1 -17.00 8.30 -7.90
N THR A 2 -16.44 9.39 -8.41
CA THR A 2 -15.66 9.37 -9.65
C THR A 2 -14.44 8.48 -9.41
N SER A 3 -14.41 7.32 -10.04
CA SER A 3 -13.26 6.40 -9.96
C SER A 3 -12.02 7.13 -10.47
N ALA A 4 -10.94 7.14 -9.68
CA ALA A 4 -9.72 7.82 -10.05
C ALA A 4 -9.16 7.25 -11.36
N VAL A 5 -8.79 8.14 -12.29
CA VAL A 5 -8.29 7.74 -13.60
C VAL A 5 -6.95 7.01 -13.46
N TYR A 6 -6.85 5.86 -14.12
CA TYR A 6 -5.64 5.05 -14.16
C TYR A 6 -4.56 5.70 -15.01
N THR A 7 -3.34 5.68 -14.48
CA THR A 7 -2.14 6.20 -15.13
C THR A 7 -1.12 5.09 -15.36
N THR A 8 -0.10 5.38 -16.17
CA THR A 8 1.03 4.49 -16.38
C THR A 8 2.10 4.61 -15.30
N GLN A 9 1.87 5.38 -14.22
CA GLN A 9 2.88 5.70 -13.20
C GLN A 9 3.46 4.46 -12.52
N LEU A 10 2.68 3.38 -12.36
CA LEU A 10 3.17 2.12 -11.82
C LEU A 10 4.38 1.58 -12.62
N GLN A 11 4.47 1.88 -13.92
CA GLN A 11 5.62 1.50 -14.75
C GLN A 11 6.93 2.21 -14.37
N ALA A 12 6.85 3.32 -13.64
CA ALA A 12 8.02 4.00 -13.13
C ALA A 12 8.69 3.21 -12.00
N GLY A 13 7.99 2.28 -11.34
CA GLY A 13 8.60 1.41 -10.33
C GLY A 13 7.59 0.53 -9.62
N LEU A 14 7.98 -0.72 -9.37
CA LEU A 14 7.18 -1.72 -8.66
C LEU A 14 7.05 -1.38 -7.16
N GLY A 15 7.21 -2.37 -6.28
CA GLY A 15 7.18 -2.18 -4.83
C GLY A 15 8.37 -1.35 -4.33
N LEU A 16 9.56 -1.53 -4.91
CA LEU A 16 10.78 -0.78 -4.56
C LEU A 16 11.07 -0.78 -3.05
N VAL A 17 10.88 -1.93 -2.38
CA VAL A 17 10.96 -2.04 -0.91
C VAL A 17 12.33 -1.60 -0.40
N THR A 18 13.41 -2.10 -1.02
CA THR A 18 14.80 -1.77 -0.62
C THR A 18 15.10 -0.29 -0.84
N GLU A 19 14.74 0.25 -2.01
CA GLU A 19 14.98 1.65 -2.33
C GLU A 19 14.15 2.59 -1.45
N THR A 20 12.91 2.21 -1.14
CA THR A 20 12.05 2.98 -0.25
C THR A 20 12.67 3.07 1.14
N LYS A 21 13.22 1.96 1.69
CA LYS A 21 13.92 2.00 2.98
C LYS A 21 15.13 2.94 2.94
N ALA A 22 15.99 2.79 1.93
CA ALA A 22 17.16 3.66 1.79
C ALA A 22 16.78 5.14 1.66
N LEU A 23 15.69 5.45 0.96
CA LEU A 23 15.17 6.82 0.86
C LEU A 23 14.56 7.31 2.18
N LEU A 24 13.85 6.46 2.93
CA LEU A 24 13.36 6.79 4.28
C LEU A 24 14.52 7.09 5.23
N ASP A 25 15.63 6.34 5.16
CA ASP A 25 16.82 6.59 5.98
C ASP A 25 17.44 7.97 5.71
N LEU A 26 17.48 8.39 4.45
CA LEU A 26 18.04 9.68 4.03
C LEU A 26 17.08 10.85 4.25
N TRP A 27 15.77 10.63 4.13
CA TRP A 27 14.77 11.69 4.23
C TRP A 27 14.69 12.26 5.65
N VAL A 28 14.58 13.57 5.79
CA VAL A 28 14.27 14.26 7.05
C VAL A 28 13.05 15.17 6.85
N PRO A 29 12.32 15.54 7.93
CA PRO A 29 11.22 16.50 7.84
C PRO A 29 11.60 17.75 7.05
N ASP A 30 10.63 18.31 6.32
CA ASP A 30 10.75 19.47 5.43
C ASP A 30 11.65 19.29 4.20
N MET A 31 12.25 18.12 4.01
CA MET A 31 13.02 17.81 2.80
C MET A 31 12.09 17.66 1.59
N SER A 32 12.27 18.53 0.59
CA SER A 32 11.58 18.45 -0.69
C SER A 32 12.04 17.24 -1.52
N THR A 33 11.23 16.84 -2.50
CA THR A 33 11.58 15.79 -3.48
C THR A 33 12.93 16.04 -4.16
N GLY A 34 13.23 17.30 -4.50
CA GLY A 34 14.50 17.69 -5.12
C GLY A 34 15.68 17.54 -4.18
N GLN A 35 15.54 17.99 -2.93
CA GLN A 35 16.59 17.82 -1.91
C GLN A 35 16.85 16.33 -1.61
N LEU A 36 15.80 15.51 -1.50
CA LEU A 36 15.96 14.07 -1.31
C LEU A 36 16.69 13.41 -2.48
N GLN A 37 16.38 13.82 -3.71
CA GLN A 37 17.09 13.35 -4.90
C GLN A 37 18.58 13.70 -4.85
N ASP A 38 18.92 14.92 -4.46
CA ASP A 38 20.32 15.38 -4.39
C ASP A 38 21.10 14.65 -3.29
N VAL A 39 20.49 14.49 -2.11
CA VAL A 39 21.08 13.71 -0.99
C VAL A 39 21.27 12.24 -1.40
N ALA A 40 20.26 11.62 -2.00
CA ALA A 40 20.35 10.23 -2.46
C ALA A 40 21.42 10.00 -3.52
N ARG A 41 21.65 10.99 -4.40
CA ARG A 41 22.74 10.95 -5.38
C ARG A 41 24.12 11.04 -4.72
N GLY A 42 24.26 11.85 -3.66
CA GLY A 42 25.51 12.05 -2.93
C GLY A 42 25.84 10.92 -1.94
N ALA A 43 24.84 10.22 -1.41
CA ALA A 43 25.01 9.24 -0.34
C ALA A 43 25.66 7.91 -0.76
N GLY A 44 25.76 7.62 -2.06
CA GLY A 44 26.35 6.35 -2.56
C GLY A 44 25.53 5.09 -2.23
N SER A 45 24.36 5.21 -1.60
CA SER A 45 23.49 4.11 -1.17
C SER A 45 22.81 3.35 -2.33
N PHE A 46 23.00 3.81 -3.57
CA PHE A 46 22.36 3.25 -4.77
C PHE A 46 23.39 2.92 -5.88
N PRO A 47 24.42 2.09 -5.61
CA PRO A 47 25.57 1.91 -6.49
C PRO A 47 25.22 1.29 -7.86
N MET A 48 24.12 0.55 -7.94
CA MET A 48 23.66 -0.11 -9.17
C MET A 48 22.56 0.68 -9.92
N ILE A 49 22.19 1.86 -9.42
CA ILE A 49 21.10 2.66 -9.99
C ILE A 49 21.68 3.90 -10.67
N THR A 50 21.40 4.06 -11.96
CA THR A 50 21.82 5.27 -12.68
C THR A 50 21.15 6.52 -12.10
N ALA A 51 21.81 7.68 -12.18
CA ALA A 51 21.26 8.94 -11.68
C ALA A 51 19.86 9.27 -12.26
N ARG A 52 19.64 8.94 -13.53
CA ARG A 52 18.32 9.08 -14.18
C ARG A 52 17.28 8.16 -13.54
N ARG A 53 17.63 6.90 -13.27
CA ARG A 53 16.71 5.93 -12.65
C ARG A 53 16.39 6.32 -11.22
N LEU A 54 17.39 6.77 -10.46
CA LEU A 54 17.21 7.24 -9.08
C LEU A 54 16.26 8.43 -9.03
N ARG A 55 16.44 9.43 -9.92
CA ARG A 55 15.49 10.54 -10.05
C ARG A 55 14.07 10.04 -10.28
N ASN A 56 13.86 9.14 -11.24
CA ASN A 56 12.53 8.60 -11.53
C ASN A 56 11.94 7.87 -10.31
N ILE A 57 12.74 7.11 -9.56
CA ILE A 57 12.28 6.44 -8.33
C ILE A 57 11.83 7.48 -7.29
N VAL A 58 12.60 8.55 -7.10
CA VAL A 58 12.26 9.60 -6.13
C VAL A 58 11.00 10.35 -6.56
N THR A 59 10.92 10.80 -7.82
CA THR A 59 9.85 11.68 -8.31
C THR A 59 8.54 10.95 -8.64
N GLU A 60 8.62 9.75 -9.23
CA GLU A 60 7.44 9.02 -9.72
C GLU A 60 6.98 7.90 -8.79
N CYS A 61 7.78 7.53 -7.79
CA CYS A 61 7.43 6.45 -6.86
C CYS A 61 7.42 6.94 -5.41
N PHE A 62 8.57 7.35 -4.88
CA PHE A 62 8.68 7.67 -3.45
C PHE A 62 7.82 8.88 -3.05
N ALA A 63 7.99 10.01 -3.74
CA ALA A 63 7.27 11.25 -3.44
C ALA A 63 5.74 11.10 -3.50
N PRO A 64 5.12 10.59 -4.60
CA PRO A 64 3.67 10.47 -4.67
C PRO A 64 3.10 9.42 -3.70
N ARG A 65 3.92 8.48 -3.20
CA ARG A 65 3.49 7.49 -2.21
C ARG A 65 3.60 8.01 -0.78
N TYR A 66 4.68 8.74 -0.46
CA TYR A 66 5.06 8.97 0.95
C TYR A 66 5.26 10.43 1.35
N LEU A 67 5.45 11.35 0.40
CA LEU A 67 5.58 12.80 0.67
C LEU A 67 4.26 13.55 0.55
N VAL A 68 3.14 12.82 0.64
CA VAL A 68 1.77 13.36 0.66
C VAL A 68 1.35 13.77 2.07
N SER A 69 0.32 14.61 2.19
CA SER A 69 -0.25 15.02 3.49
C SER A 69 0.81 15.54 4.49
N GLY A 70 1.70 16.41 4.03
CA GLY A 70 2.80 16.93 4.84
C GLY A 70 3.89 15.89 5.13
N ALA A 71 4.06 14.88 4.27
CA ALA A 71 4.99 13.77 4.41
C ALA A 71 4.79 12.89 5.66
N SER A 72 3.58 12.91 6.25
CA SER A 72 3.25 12.06 7.39
C SER A 72 3.45 10.56 7.12
N PRO A 73 3.17 10.00 5.92
CA PRO A 73 3.50 8.59 5.67
C PRO A 73 5.00 8.31 5.76
N ALA A 74 5.86 9.17 5.19
CA ALA A 74 7.30 9.02 5.27
C ALA A 74 7.78 9.09 6.73
N ALA A 75 7.27 10.05 7.51
CA ALA A 75 7.60 10.19 8.92
C ALA A 75 7.23 8.94 9.73
N HIS A 76 6.00 8.44 9.57
CA HIS A 76 5.56 7.25 10.29
C HIS A 76 6.33 5.99 9.86
N LEU A 77 6.52 5.77 8.55
CA LEU A 77 7.26 4.61 8.05
C LEU A 77 8.72 4.63 8.53
N LYS A 78 9.36 5.81 8.56
CA LYS A 78 10.72 5.96 9.08
C LYS A 78 10.79 5.60 10.57
N MET A 79 9.83 6.04 11.37
CA MET A 79 9.75 5.70 12.80
C MET A 79 9.58 4.19 13.02
N LEU A 80 8.65 3.57 12.28
CA LEU A 80 8.35 2.14 12.40
C LEU A 80 9.48 1.24 11.87
N MET A 81 10.20 1.68 10.84
CA MET A 81 11.28 0.90 10.21
C MET A 81 12.41 0.52 11.18
N ALA A 82 12.59 1.25 12.28
CA ALA A 82 13.62 0.98 13.27
C ALA A 82 13.34 -0.26 14.13
N SER A 83 12.06 -0.66 14.31
CA SER A 83 11.67 -1.68 15.29
C SER A 83 10.62 -2.67 14.81
N VAL A 84 9.94 -2.40 13.71
CA VAL A 84 8.89 -3.27 13.15
C VAL A 84 9.47 -4.25 12.12
N PRO A 85 9.01 -5.51 12.08
CA PRO A 85 9.41 -6.46 11.05
C PRO A 85 9.17 -5.95 9.62
N LEU A 86 10.07 -6.31 8.70
CA LEU A 86 9.95 -5.88 7.30
C LEU A 86 8.62 -6.28 6.66
N ALA A 87 8.08 -7.46 7.02
CA ALA A 87 6.81 -7.94 6.50
C ALA A 87 5.64 -6.98 6.82
N ASP A 88 5.59 -6.46 8.05
CA ASP A 88 4.59 -5.49 8.49
C ASP A 88 4.77 -4.15 7.77
N LEU A 89 6.02 -3.68 7.64
CA LEU A 89 6.34 -2.45 6.90
C LEU A 89 5.92 -2.54 5.42
N MET A 90 6.12 -3.70 4.79
CA MET A 90 5.69 -3.98 3.43
C MET A 90 4.16 -3.86 3.26
N GLN A 91 3.37 -4.21 4.27
CA GLN A 91 1.91 -4.01 4.22
C GLN A 91 1.52 -2.53 4.22
N LEU A 92 2.23 -1.71 4.99
CA LEU A 92 2.04 -0.25 4.96
C LEU A 92 2.51 0.34 3.61
N MET A 93 3.62 -0.15 3.06
CA MET A 93 4.09 0.25 1.72
C MET A 93 3.09 -0.13 0.63
N LEU A 94 2.44 -1.31 0.72
CA LEU A 94 1.35 -1.72 -0.18
C LEU A 94 0.17 -0.74 -0.10
N LEU A 95 -0.26 -0.38 1.11
CA LEU A 95 -1.35 0.57 1.32
C LEU A 95 -1.09 1.89 0.60
N PHE A 96 0.06 2.52 0.84
CA PHE A 96 0.41 3.80 0.22
C PHE A 96 0.66 3.68 -1.29
N THR A 97 1.21 2.56 -1.75
CA THR A 97 1.37 2.33 -3.20
C THR A 97 0.03 2.20 -3.90
N SER A 98 -0.93 1.51 -3.28
CA SER A 98 -2.29 1.31 -3.80
C SER A 98 -3.10 2.61 -3.81
N ARG A 99 -2.90 3.48 -2.80
CA ARG A 99 -3.48 4.83 -2.77
C ARG A 99 -2.91 5.75 -3.86
N ALA A 100 -1.60 5.68 -4.10
CA ALA A 100 -0.95 6.43 -5.18
C ALA A 100 -1.24 5.86 -6.57
N ASN A 101 -1.53 4.56 -6.67
CA ASN A 101 -1.78 3.85 -7.92
C ASN A 101 -3.11 3.08 -7.83
N PRO A 102 -4.26 3.74 -8.09
CA PRO A 102 -5.59 3.13 -7.96
C PRO A 102 -5.72 1.80 -8.70
N ILE A 103 -5.10 1.67 -9.88
CA ILE A 103 -5.08 0.43 -10.67
C ILE A 103 -4.48 -0.76 -9.92
N LEU A 104 -3.47 -0.55 -9.07
CA LEU A 104 -2.92 -1.61 -8.22
C LEU A 104 -3.91 -1.98 -7.13
N GLY A 105 -4.48 -0.98 -6.45
CA GLY A 105 -5.44 -1.21 -5.38
C GLY A 105 -6.68 -1.94 -5.86
N ASP A 106 -7.21 -1.58 -7.02
CA ASP A 106 -8.34 -2.26 -7.65
C ASP A 106 -7.97 -3.66 -8.13
N PHE A 107 -6.81 -3.85 -8.75
CA PHE A 107 -6.35 -5.20 -9.12
C PHE A 107 -6.27 -6.14 -7.91
N VAL A 108 -5.77 -5.67 -6.77
CA VAL A 108 -5.74 -6.46 -5.53
C VAL A 108 -7.16 -6.78 -5.06
N ARG A 109 -8.05 -5.79 -5.02
CA ARG A 109 -9.42 -5.95 -4.51
C ARG A 109 -10.30 -6.82 -5.39
N GLU A 110 -10.21 -6.65 -6.71
CA GLU A 110 -11.12 -7.25 -7.68
C GLU A 110 -10.59 -8.56 -8.27
N ILE A 111 -9.27 -8.70 -8.46
CA ILE A 111 -8.69 -9.86 -9.14
C ILE A 111 -7.97 -10.78 -8.16
N TYR A 112 -7.08 -10.24 -7.33
CA TYR A 112 -6.29 -11.07 -6.41
C TYR A 112 -7.19 -11.83 -5.42
N TRP A 113 -8.06 -11.12 -4.70
CA TRP A 113 -8.93 -11.74 -3.70
C TRP A 113 -9.99 -12.65 -4.34
N ALA A 114 -10.51 -12.30 -5.51
CA ALA A 114 -11.42 -13.19 -6.25
C ALA A 114 -10.75 -14.51 -6.63
N ARG A 115 -9.50 -14.47 -7.11
CA ARG A 115 -8.71 -15.68 -7.42
C ARG A 115 -8.39 -16.49 -6.17
N TYR A 116 -7.97 -15.82 -5.09
CA TYR A 116 -7.70 -16.48 -3.82
C TYR A 116 -8.94 -17.19 -3.27
N ALA A 117 -10.08 -16.48 -3.19
CA ALA A 117 -11.34 -17.04 -2.69
C ALA A 117 -11.91 -18.16 -3.59
N GLY A 118 -11.66 -18.08 -4.90
CA GLY A 118 -12.00 -19.14 -5.85
C GLY A 118 -11.11 -20.39 -5.78
N GLY A 119 -10.13 -20.44 -4.87
CA GLY A 119 -9.24 -21.60 -4.70
C GLY A 119 -8.15 -21.73 -5.77
N TYR A 120 -7.97 -20.72 -6.61
CA TYR A 120 -6.90 -20.70 -7.61
C TYR A 120 -5.55 -20.68 -6.90
N GLN A 121 -4.59 -21.43 -7.44
CA GLN A 121 -3.24 -21.51 -6.87
C GLN A 121 -2.31 -20.42 -7.42
N GLN A 122 -2.67 -19.79 -8.53
CA GLN A 122 -1.79 -18.88 -9.27
C GLN A 122 -2.57 -17.72 -9.90
N ILE A 123 -1.85 -16.61 -10.14
CA ILE A 123 -2.30 -15.47 -10.92
C ILE A 123 -1.28 -15.21 -12.02
N SER A 124 -1.77 -15.08 -13.24
CA SER A 124 -0.97 -14.83 -14.43
C SER A 124 -0.98 -13.36 -14.86
N ASN A 125 0.00 -12.98 -15.67
CA ASN A 125 0.02 -11.69 -16.35
C ASN A 125 -1.13 -11.56 -17.34
N GLU A 126 -1.72 -12.66 -17.81
CA GLU A 126 -2.91 -12.64 -18.67
C GLU A 126 -4.15 -12.23 -17.88
N ASP A 127 -4.28 -12.69 -16.63
CA ASP A 127 -5.36 -12.24 -15.73
C ASP A 127 -5.26 -10.73 -15.48
N ALA A 128 -4.05 -10.23 -15.27
CA ALA A 128 -3.79 -8.80 -15.14
C ALA A 128 -3.99 -8.03 -16.46
N ARG A 129 -3.68 -8.63 -17.61
CA ARG A 129 -3.92 -8.04 -18.93
C ARG A 129 -5.41 -7.86 -19.18
N ALA A 130 -6.20 -8.90 -18.97
CA ALA A 130 -7.65 -8.86 -19.13
C ALA A 130 -8.30 -7.79 -18.23
N PHE A 131 -7.80 -7.64 -16.98
CA PHE A 131 -8.21 -6.56 -16.08
C PHE A 131 -7.90 -5.17 -16.65
N VAL A 132 -6.67 -4.96 -17.15
CA VAL A 132 -6.26 -3.67 -17.73
C VAL A 132 -7.06 -3.34 -19.00
N GLU A 133 -7.27 -4.32 -19.88
CA GLU A 133 -8.06 -4.14 -21.11
C GLU A 133 -9.51 -3.77 -20.79
N ARG A 134 -10.16 -4.49 -19.87
CA ARG A 134 -11.49 -4.13 -19.40
C ARG A 134 -11.55 -2.73 -18.81
N ALA A 135 -10.57 -2.34 -17.98
CA ALA A 135 -10.51 -0.99 -17.42
C ALA A 135 -10.36 0.10 -18.48
N ILE A 136 -9.67 -0.18 -19.60
CA ILE A 136 -9.59 0.73 -20.75
C ILE A 136 -10.94 0.85 -21.43
N ASP A 137 -11.62 -0.27 -21.67
CA ASP A 137 -12.93 -0.31 -22.32
C ASP A 137 -14.01 0.37 -21.46
N ASP A 138 -13.91 0.27 -20.13
CA ASP A 138 -14.76 0.95 -19.14
C ASP A 138 -14.42 2.46 -18.98
N GLY A 139 -13.47 2.99 -19.76
CA GLY A 139 -13.10 4.40 -19.73
C GLY A 139 -12.34 4.84 -18.48
N ARG A 140 -11.74 3.91 -17.73
CA ARG A 140 -10.97 4.21 -16.50
C ARG A 140 -9.59 4.80 -16.78
N THR A 141 -9.20 4.95 -18.05
CA THR A 141 -7.93 5.57 -18.47
C THR A 141 -8.20 6.87 -19.24
N SER A 142 -7.35 7.89 -19.10
CA SER A 142 -7.53 9.17 -19.82
C SER A 142 -7.34 9.05 -21.33
N LYS A 143 -6.62 8.02 -21.77
CA LYS A 143 -6.31 7.71 -23.17
C LYS A 143 -6.17 6.21 -23.31
N ARG A 144 -6.57 5.68 -24.46
CA ARG A 144 -6.30 4.28 -24.80
C ARG A 144 -4.80 4.01 -24.79
N TRP A 145 -4.38 2.94 -24.10
CA TRP A 145 -2.99 2.53 -24.03
C TRP A 145 -2.62 1.63 -25.20
N SER A 146 -1.36 1.69 -25.65
CA SER A 146 -0.83 0.74 -26.64
C SER A 146 -0.71 -0.67 -26.04
N GLU A 147 -0.71 -1.70 -26.88
CA GLU A 147 -0.55 -3.09 -26.43
C GLU A 147 0.72 -3.29 -25.59
N THR A 148 1.83 -2.67 -25.97
CA THR A 148 3.08 -2.72 -25.20
C THR A 148 2.92 -2.11 -23.81
N THR A 149 2.14 -1.03 -23.70
CA THR A 149 1.83 -0.37 -22.42
C THR A 149 0.97 -1.27 -21.56
N VAL A 150 -0.10 -1.85 -22.12
CA VAL A 150 -0.97 -2.82 -21.44
C VAL A 150 -0.15 -3.99 -20.89
N ARG A 151 0.66 -4.63 -21.74
CA ARG A 151 1.52 -5.77 -21.34
C ARG A 151 2.46 -5.39 -20.20
N ARG A 152 3.03 -4.19 -20.24
CA ARG A 152 3.94 -3.72 -19.19
C ARG A 152 3.21 -3.45 -17.88
N VAL A 153 2.07 -2.74 -17.91
CA VAL A 153 1.27 -2.50 -16.70
C VAL A 153 0.82 -3.82 -16.07
N ALA A 154 0.33 -4.76 -16.87
CA ALA A 154 -0.09 -6.08 -16.40
C ALA A 154 1.04 -6.84 -15.67
N ALA A 155 2.23 -6.88 -16.27
CA ALA A 155 3.41 -7.49 -15.62
C ALA A 155 3.82 -6.74 -14.34
N TYR A 156 3.59 -5.44 -14.27
CA TYR A 156 3.92 -4.63 -13.10
C TYR A 156 2.90 -4.82 -11.96
N LEU A 157 1.62 -5.06 -12.26
CA LEU A 157 0.61 -5.39 -11.25
C LEU A 157 0.99 -6.68 -10.51
N THR A 158 1.28 -7.77 -11.24
CA THR A 158 1.70 -9.03 -10.60
C THR A 158 3.07 -8.93 -9.95
N GLY A 159 3.99 -8.13 -10.53
CA GLY A 159 5.29 -7.82 -9.93
C GLY A 159 5.18 -7.09 -8.58
N CYS A 160 4.32 -6.06 -8.49
CA CYS A 160 4.05 -5.36 -7.22
C CYS A 160 3.46 -6.29 -6.17
N CYS A 161 2.50 -7.14 -6.54
CA CYS A 161 1.96 -8.13 -5.62
C CYS A 161 3.05 -9.09 -5.12
N ALA A 162 4.03 -9.45 -5.96
CA ALA A 162 5.16 -10.26 -5.54
C ALA A 162 6.13 -9.51 -4.61
N ASP A 163 6.42 -8.24 -4.90
CA ASP A 163 7.26 -7.39 -4.08
C ASP A 163 6.69 -7.24 -2.66
N TYR A 164 5.36 -7.15 -2.54
CA TYR A 164 4.65 -7.02 -1.26
C TYR A 164 4.26 -8.35 -0.60
N GLY A 165 4.62 -9.49 -1.19
CA GLY A 165 4.44 -10.82 -0.59
C GLY A 165 3.04 -11.43 -0.76
N LEU A 166 2.20 -10.88 -1.62
CA LEU A 166 0.92 -11.50 -2.03
C LEU A 166 1.15 -12.65 -3.02
N LEU A 167 2.17 -12.53 -3.86
CA LEU A 167 2.53 -13.52 -4.87
C LEU A 167 3.99 -13.99 -4.69
N GLU A 168 4.34 -15.15 -5.24
CA GLU A 168 5.72 -15.61 -5.20
C GLU A 168 6.68 -14.66 -5.94
N LYS A 169 7.89 -14.53 -5.39
CA LYS A 169 8.95 -13.65 -5.93
C LYS A 169 9.58 -14.21 -7.22
N GLY A 170 10.34 -13.37 -7.91
CA GLY A 170 11.11 -13.71 -9.11
C GLY A 170 10.51 -13.18 -10.41
N LEU A 171 11.22 -13.36 -11.53
CA LEU A 171 10.75 -12.98 -12.86
C LEU A 171 9.83 -14.06 -13.41
N LYS A 172 8.52 -13.87 -13.29
CA LYS A 172 7.50 -14.86 -13.66
C LYS A 172 6.31 -14.19 -14.32
N SER A 173 5.74 -14.85 -15.32
CA SER A 173 4.47 -14.49 -15.96
C SER A 173 3.26 -15.18 -15.34
N ASN A 174 3.48 -16.21 -14.52
CA ASN A 174 2.47 -16.89 -13.72
C ASN A 174 3.05 -17.13 -12.32
N ARG A 175 2.36 -16.63 -11.30
CA ARG A 175 2.88 -16.58 -9.93
C ARG A 175 1.93 -17.31 -9.00
N ARG A 176 2.49 -18.21 -8.17
CA ARG A 176 1.77 -18.80 -7.05
C ARG A 176 1.25 -17.74 -6.08
N ILE A 177 0.00 -17.90 -5.65
CA ILE A 177 -0.62 -17.08 -4.61
C ILE A 177 -0.07 -17.49 -3.24
N LEU A 178 0.30 -16.51 -2.42
CA LEU A 178 0.80 -16.74 -1.07
C LEU A 178 -0.29 -16.39 -0.04
N PRO A 179 -0.34 -17.09 1.10
CA PRO A 179 -1.19 -16.69 2.21
C PRO A 179 -0.86 -15.26 2.63
N TYR A 180 -1.86 -14.39 2.64
CA TYR A 180 -1.71 -12.98 2.99
C TYR A 180 -2.80 -12.58 3.99
N ARG A 181 -2.40 -11.95 5.09
CA ARG A 181 -3.31 -11.49 6.15
C ARG A 181 -2.80 -10.17 6.71
N ALA A 182 -3.71 -9.27 7.09
CA ALA A 182 -3.35 -8.06 7.79
C ALA A 182 -2.59 -8.40 9.08
N THR A 183 -1.46 -7.73 9.28
CA THR A 183 -0.71 -7.77 10.53
C THR A 183 -1.37 -6.84 11.55
N PRO A 184 -1.24 -7.10 12.87
CA PRO A 184 -1.77 -6.18 13.87
C PRO A 184 -1.24 -4.75 13.72
N THR A 185 0.02 -4.61 13.29
CA THR A 185 0.65 -3.33 12.97
C THR A 185 -0.07 -2.61 11.83
N ALA A 186 -0.30 -3.30 10.70
CA ALA A 186 -0.98 -2.73 9.56
C ALA A 186 -2.45 -2.37 9.88
N SER A 187 -3.14 -3.23 10.62
CA SER A 187 -4.52 -2.99 11.05
C SER A 187 -4.62 -1.79 11.99
N ALA A 188 -3.75 -1.71 13.01
CA ALA A 188 -3.73 -0.57 13.94
C ALA A 188 -3.43 0.73 13.20
N TYR A 189 -2.42 0.72 12.33
CA TYR A 189 -2.05 1.87 11.52
C TYR A 189 -3.21 2.34 10.63
N LEU A 190 -3.83 1.43 9.87
CA LEU A 190 -4.93 1.77 8.97
C LEU A 190 -6.14 2.30 9.73
N ALA A 191 -6.50 1.68 10.86
CA ALA A 191 -7.60 2.14 11.70
C ALA A 191 -7.42 3.61 12.14
N TYR A 192 -6.25 3.94 12.68
CA TYR A 192 -5.95 5.29 13.15
C TYR A 192 -5.71 6.29 12.02
N ASP A 193 -5.10 5.89 10.91
CA ASP A 193 -4.93 6.74 9.74
C ASP A 193 -6.29 7.17 9.17
N LEU A 194 -7.28 6.26 9.14
CA LEU A 194 -8.65 6.60 8.75
C LEU A 194 -9.36 7.48 9.80
N HIS A 195 -9.16 7.19 11.08
CA HIS A 195 -9.70 8.02 12.17
C HIS A 195 -9.21 9.47 12.11
N PHE A 196 -7.90 9.68 12.00
CA PHE A 196 -7.31 11.02 11.95
C PHE A 196 -7.57 11.74 10.62
N LYS A 197 -8.04 11.04 9.58
CA LYS A 197 -8.64 11.64 8.38
C LYS A 197 -10.08 12.12 8.59
N GLY A 198 -10.64 11.96 9.80
CA GLY A 198 -11.96 12.43 10.16
C GLY A 198 -13.10 11.50 9.77
N LEU A 199 -12.81 10.24 9.41
CA LEU A 199 -13.87 9.28 9.11
C LEU A 199 -14.58 8.87 10.41
N GLY A 200 -15.92 8.80 10.36
CA GLY A 200 -16.71 8.23 11.45
C GLY A 200 -16.58 6.71 11.51
N ASP A 201 -16.84 6.13 12.69
CA ASP A 201 -16.63 4.70 12.98
C ASP A 201 -17.22 3.77 11.91
N ASN A 202 -18.46 4.00 11.48
CA ASN A 202 -19.09 3.18 10.45
C ASN A 202 -18.40 3.28 9.07
N ALA A 203 -17.88 4.45 8.71
CA ALA A 203 -17.14 4.65 7.46
C ALA A 203 -15.76 4.00 7.52
N ILE A 204 -15.12 3.98 8.70
CA ILE A 204 -13.87 3.26 8.93
C ILE A 204 -14.09 1.76 8.70
N LEU A 205 -15.14 1.18 9.28
CA LEU A 205 -15.44 -0.26 9.19
C LEU A 205 -15.73 -0.75 7.77
N THR A 206 -16.11 0.12 6.85
CA THR A 206 -16.43 -0.22 5.46
C THR A 206 -15.45 0.39 4.45
N HIS A 207 -14.36 1.00 4.92
CA HIS A 207 -13.40 1.66 4.05
C HIS A 207 -12.72 0.66 3.10
N GLN A 208 -12.59 1.03 1.83
CA GLN A 208 -12.07 0.14 0.79
C GLN A 208 -10.63 -0.34 1.02
N ASP A 209 -9.82 0.39 1.79
CA ASP A 209 -8.44 0.01 2.08
C ASP A 209 -8.35 -1.31 2.86
N TRP A 210 -9.37 -1.68 3.64
CA TRP A 210 -9.44 -2.99 4.30
C TRP A 210 -9.49 -4.14 3.30
N GLN A 211 -10.07 -3.90 2.12
CA GLN A 211 -10.17 -4.90 1.07
C GLN A 211 -8.81 -5.19 0.43
N LEU A 212 -7.77 -4.36 0.62
CA LEU A 212 -6.40 -4.74 0.25
C LEU A 212 -5.93 -6.00 1.00
N PHE A 213 -6.52 -6.25 2.18
CA PHE A 213 -6.27 -7.42 3.02
C PHE A 213 -7.38 -8.47 2.94
N GLY A 214 -8.31 -8.33 2.00
CA GLY A 214 -9.41 -9.28 1.79
C GLY A 214 -10.49 -9.19 2.85
N MET A 215 -10.54 -8.09 3.61
CA MET A 215 -11.43 -7.93 4.76
C MET A 215 -12.71 -7.19 4.37
N GLY A 216 -13.85 -7.83 4.63
CA GLY A 216 -15.17 -7.18 4.65
C GLY A 216 -15.47 -6.55 6.01
N ARG A 217 -16.64 -5.90 6.14
CA ARG A 217 -17.06 -5.22 7.39
C ARG A 217 -16.92 -6.11 8.63
N GLU A 218 -17.40 -7.34 8.56
CA GLU A 218 -17.36 -8.28 9.69
C GLU A 218 -15.94 -8.68 10.07
N ASP A 219 -15.06 -8.86 9.08
CA ASP A 219 -13.63 -9.13 9.32
C ASP A 219 -12.96 -7.94 10.01
N VAL A 220 -13.31 -6.71 9.58
CA VAL A 220 -12.81 -5.47 10.18
C VAL A 220 -13.29 -5.35 11.62
N ILE A 221 -14.57 -5.59 11.92
CA ILE A 221 -15.09 -5.59 13.30
C ILE A 221 -14.31 -6.59 14.17
N ASN A 222 -14.07 -7.80 13.65
CA ASN A 222 -13.29 -8.80 14.37
C ASN A 222 -11.82 -8.40 14.56
N GLU A 223 -11.23 -7.70 13.61
CA GLU A 223 -9.89 -7.11 13.75
C GLU A 223 -9.86 -6.01 14.80
N PHE A 224 -10.85 -5.12 14.83
CA PHE A 224 -11.00 -4.11 15.87
C PHE A 224 -11.13 -4.73 17.28
N LYS A 225 -11.84 -5.85 17.42
CA LYS A 225 -11.86 -6.62 18.69
C LYS A 225 -10.45 -7.10 19.07
N ARG A 226 -9.66 -7.61 18.11
CA ARG A 226 -8.26 -8.01 18.35
C ARG A 226 -7.37 -6.82 18.74
N LEU A 227 -7.54 -5.66 18.09
CA LEU A 227 -6.85 -4.42 18.46
C LEU A 227 -7.26 -3.94 19.86
N SER A 228 -8.51 -4.18 20.26
CA SER A 228 -8.98 -3.86 21.60
C SER A 228 -8.30 -4.71 22.68
N LEU A 229 -8.13 -6.02 22.43
CA LEU A 229 -7.37 -6.91 23.32
C LEU A 229 -5.89 -6.50 23.45
N LYS A 230 -5.31 -5.93 22.40
CA LYS A 230 -3.96 -5.33 22.42
C LYS A 230 -3.91 -3.94 23.05
N GLY A 231 -5.04 -3.43 23.51
CA GLY A 231 -5.11 -2.14 24.17
C GLY A 231 -4.94 -0.95 23.25
N HIS A 232 -5.12 -1.08 21.93
CA HIS A 232 -5.08 0.06 21.00
C HIS A 232 -6.41 0.80 20.91
N VAL A 233 -7.55 0.11 21.07
CA VAL A 233 -8.89 0.71 20.96
C VAL A 233 -9.84 0.12 22.00
N ILE A 234 -11.01 0.72 22.14
CA ILE A 234 -12.15 0.15 22.87
C ILE A 234 -13.28 -0.01 21.86
N VAL A 235 -13.82 -1.21 21.72
CA VAL A 235 -14.87 -1.49 20.74
C VAL A 235 -16.14 -1.86 21.47
N GLN A 236 -17.21 -1.12 21.18
CA GLN A 236 -18.56 -1.40 21.67
C GLN A 236 -19.45 -1.66 20.47
N ALA A 237 -20.03 -2.86 20.38
CA ALA A 237 -20.93 -3.26 19.31
C ALA A 237 -22.29 -3.65 19.90
N ALA A 238 -23.36 -3.02 19.42
CA ALA A 238 -24.74 -3.32 19.79
C ALA A 238 -25.60 -3.31 18.52
N GLY A 239 -26.03 -4.49 18.07
CA GLY A 239 -26.68 -4.64 16.77
C GLY A 239 -25.76 -4.15 15.64
N ASP A 240 -26.29 -3.30 14.76
CA ASP A 240 -25.54 -2.71 13.64
C ASP A 240 -24.68 -1.50 14.03
N VAL A 241 -24.82 -1.01 15.27
CA VAL A 241 -24.10 0.16 15.77
C VAL A 241 -22.79 -0.28 16.39
N VAL A 242 -21.68 0.22 15.84
CA VAL A 242 -20.34 0.06 16.40
C VAL A 242 -19.79 1.43 16.78
N ARG A 243 -19.29 1.54 18.01
CA ARG A 243 -18.59 2.70 18.52
C ARG A 243 -17.16 2.33 18.87
N ILE A 244 -16.21 3.16 18.44
CA ILE A 244 -14.78 2.96 18.63
C ILE A 244 -14.25 4.08 19.53
N GLY A 245 -13.73 3.69 20.70
CA GLY A 245 -12.94 4.54 21.57
C GLY A 245 -11.46 4.46 21.19
N TRP A 246 -10.87 5.62 20.89
CA TRP A 246 -9.48 5.75 20.45
C TRP A 246 -8.60 6.10 21.65
N LYS A 247 -7.51 5.35 21.85
CA LYS A 247 -6.61 5.51 23.00
C LYS A 247 -5.40 6.39 22.71
N HIS A 248 -4.99 6.49 21.44
CA HIS A 248 -3.86 7.30 21.01
C HIS A 248 -4.35 8.63 20.45
N GLN A 249 -3.71 9.74 20.84
CA GLN A 249 -4.13 11.10 20.48
C GLN A 249 -3.57 11.58 19.13
N SER A 250 -2.58 10.87 18.58
CA SER A 250 -2.01 11.15 17.27
C SER A 250 -1.47 9.89 16.60
N MET A 251 -1.13 9.99 15.30
CA MET A 251 -0.46 8.89 14.59
C MET A 251 0.93 8.62 15.14
N GLU A 252 1.65 9.65 15.58
CA GLU A 252 2.97 9.54 16.20
C GLU A 252 2.89 8.79 17.53
N ALA A 253 1.88 9.08 18.36
CA ALA A 253 1.65 8.36 19.61
C ALA A 253 1.35 6.87 19.36
N LEU A 254 0.55 6.55 18.34
CA LEU A 254 0.35 5.15 17.94
C LEU A 254 1.66 4.50 17.48
N CYS A 255 2.41 5.16 16.60
CA CYS A 255 3.64 4.61 16.04
C CYS A 255 4.68 4.37 17.13
N ASP A 256 4.81 5.26 18.10
CA ASP A 256 5.69 5.09 19.27
C ASP A 256 5.31 3.85 20.10
N VAL A 257 4.01 3.61 20.32
CA VAL A 257 3.54 2.41 21.02
C VAL A 257 3.80 1.14 20.20
N ILE A 258 3.50 1.14 18.90
CA ILE A 258 3.80 0.01 18.00
C ILE A 258 5.30 -0.29 18.00
N SER A 259 6.13 0.74 17.99
CA SER A 259 7.58 0.62 17.94
C SER A 259 8.20 0.01 19.21
N LYS A 260 7.48 0.02 20.34
CA LYS A 260 7.95 -0.51 21.64
C LYS A 260 7.57 -1.98 21.89
N GLY A 261 6.67 -2.55 21.08
CA GLY A 261 6.20 -3.93 21.20
C GLY A 261 4.94 -4.06 22.04
#